data_AF-A0A8N1S6C7-F1
#
_entry.id   AF-A0A8N1S6C7-F1
#
_cell.length_a   1.000
_cell.length_b   1.000
_cell.length_c   1.000
_cell.angle_alpha   90.00
_cell.angle_beta   90.00
_cell.angle_gamma   90.00
#
_symmetry.space_group_name_H-M   'P 1'
#
loop_
_entity.id
_entity.type
_entity.pdbx_description
1 polymer ?
#
loop_
_entity_poly.entity_id
_entity_poly.type
_entity_poly.pdbx_seq_one_letter_code
_entity_poly.pdbx_strand_id
1 'polypeptide(L)'
;MSNSWSLNGFEMRTDVSSNTCCRAPGSTELIAMIENIMEHIARVTKKDPLQIRLANMNDVHKAVLELMIKDLSKSANYEMRKRAVETFNNENR
;
A
#
# COMPACT_ATOMS: atom_id res chain seq x y z
N MET A 1 -0.97 22.73 11.85
CA MET A 1 -0.31 21.93 10.80
C MET A 1 -1.36 21.60 9.77
N SER A 2 -1.28 22.18 8.56
CA SER A 2 -2.24 21.86 7.50
C SER A 2 -1.99 20.43 7.04
N ASN A 3 -2.86 19.49 7.40
CA ASN A 3 -2.90 18.14 6.82
C ASN A 3 -3.53 18.23 5.42
N SER A 4 -2.87 18.94 4.51
CA SER A 4 -3.40 19.17 3.16
C SER A 4 -2.80 18.17 2.19
N TRP A 5 -3.67 17.32 1.64
CA TRP A 5 -3.42 16.61 0.39
C TRP A 5 -4.03 17.42 -0.75
N SER A 6 -3.39 17.41 -1.92
CA SER A 6 -3.93 17.97 -3.15
C SER A 6 -3.88 16.90 -4.24
N LEU A 7 -5.02 16.65 -4.89
CA LEU A 7 -5.14 15.67 -5.97
C LEU A 7 -5.73 16.37 -7.19
N ASN A 8 -4.99 16.34 -8.30
CA ASN A 8 -5.46 16.82 -9.60
C ASN A 8 -5.41 15.64 -10.58
N GLY A 9 -6.57 15.20 -11.06
CA GLY A 9 -6.70 14.17 -12.09
C GLY A 9 -7.09 14.80 -13.42
N PHE A 10 -6.49 14.33 -14.51
CA PHE A 10 -6.83 14.76 -15.87
C PHE A 10 -6.97 13.55 -16.77
N GLU A 11 -7.98 13.59 -17.64
CA GLU A 11 -8.12 12.62 -18.72
C GLU A 11 -7.40 13.16 -19.97
N MET A 12 -6.61 12.30 -20.60
CA MET A 12 -5.83 12.67 -21.78
C MET A 12 -6.37 11.95 -23.01
N ARG A 13 -6.71 12.72 -24.05
CA ARG A 13 -7.08 12.17 -25.34
C ARG A 13 -5.82 11.76 -26.10
N THR A 14 -5.78 10.51 -26.54
CA THR A 14 -4.67 9.93 -27.31
C THR A 14 -5.23 9.22 -28.55
N ASP A 15 -4.40 8.99 -29.56
CA ASP A 15 -4.79 8.32 -30.82
C ASP A 15 -4.72 6.78 -30.67
N VAL A 16 -5.34 6.28 -29.61
CA VAL A 16 -5.51 4.84 -29.33
C VAL A 16 -6.99 4.55 -29.13
N SER A 17 -7.38 3.28 -29.17
CA SER A 17 -8.76 2.87 -28.91
C SER A 17 -9.25 3.39 -27.56
N SER A 18 -10.47 3.93 -27.53
CA SER A 18 -11.08 4.45 -26.30
C SER A 18 -11.16 3.41 -25.20
N ASN A 19 -10.65 3.75 -24.02
CA ASN A 19 -10.81 2.94 -22.82
C ASN A 19 -12.26 2.98 -22.33
N THR A 20 -12.68 1.91 -21.63
CA THR A 20 -14.00 1.77 -21.00
C THR A 20 -13.82 1.39 -19.54
N CYS A 21 -14.86 1.56 -18.71
CA CYS A 21 -14.83 1.13 -17.31
C CYS A 21 -14.50 -0.36 -17.19
N CYS A 22 -13.55 -0.68 -16.31
CA CYS A 22 -13.25 -2.03 -15.86
C CYS A 22 -13.67 -2.20 -14.39
N ARG A 23 -13.47 -3.40 -13.82
CA ARG A 23 -13.78 -3.65 -12.39
C ARG A 23 -13.03 -2.65 -11.51
N ALA A 24 -13.78 -1.95 -10.64
CA ALA A 24 -13.26 -0.88 -9.78
C ALA A 24 -12.59 0.26 -10.59
N PRO A 25 -13.38 0.99 -11.41
CA PRO A 25 -12.87 2.01 -12.32
C PRO A 25 -12.29 3.20 -11.53
N GLY A 26 -11.03 3.55 -11.78
CA GLY A 26 -10.33 4.68 -11.17
C GLY A 26 -9.85 4.42 -9.74
N SER A 27 -10.59 3.64 -8.94
CA SER A 27 -10.21 3.35 -7.55
C SER A 27 -9.02 2.40 -7.45
N THR A 28 -8.95 1.37 -8.30
CA THR A 28 -7.83 0.41 -8.30
C THR A 28 -6.51 1.11 -8.59
N GLU A 29 -6.50 1.97 -9.61
CA GLU A 29 -5.34 2.74 -10.04
C GLU A 29 -4.91 3.72 -8.96
N LEU A 30 -5.86 4.42 -8.34
CA LEU A 30 -5.56 5.38 -7.26
C LEU A 30 -5.01 4.68 -6.02
N ILE A 31 -5.61 3.54 -5.61
CA ILE A 31 -5.11 2.76 -4.48
C ILE A 31 -3.68 2.27 -4.76
N ALA A 32 -3.41 1.75 -5.96
CA ALA A 32 -2.07 1.31 -6.34
C ALA A 32 -1.05 2.47 -6.30
N MET A 33 -1.44 3.68 -6.74
CA MET A 33 -0.58 4.86 -6.64
C MET A 33 -0.24 5.22 -5.19
N ILE A 34 -1.22 5.26 -4.30
CA ILE A 34 -1.00 5.57 -2.87
C ILE A 34 -0.16 4.49 -2.18
N GLU A 35 -0.43 3.22 -2.46
CA GLU A 35 0.34 2.10 -1.93
C GLU A 35 1.81 2.16 -2.35
N ASN A 36 2.08 2.51 -3.61
CA ASN A 36 3.45 2.71 -4.09
C ASN A 36 4.15 3.89 -3.40
N ILE A 37 3.44 4.98 -3.11
CA ILE A 37 3.98 6.11 -2.34
C ILE A 37 4.32 5.67 -0.91
N MET A 38 3.43 4.93 -0.23
CA MET A 38 3.68 4.41 1.11
C MET A 38 4.87 3.45 1.16
N GLU A 39 5.00 2.58 0.16
CA GLU A 39 6.13 1.67 0.01
C GLU A 39 7.45 2.44 -0.20
N HIS A 40 7.43 3.47 -1.03
CA HIS A 40 8.59 4.34 -1.23
C HIS A 40 9.02 5.01 0.08
N ILE A 41 8.07 5.55 0.85
CA ILE A 41 8.34 6.16 2.16
C ILE A 41 8.96 5.13 3.11
N ALA A 42 8.41 3.92 3.17
CA ALA A 42 8.95 2.84 4.00
C ALA A 42 10.40 2.51 3.64
N ARG A 43 10.69 2.39 2.33
CA ARG A 43 12.03 2.11 1.82
C ARG A 43 13.04 3.21 2.16
N VAL A 44 12.68 4.48 1.94
CA VAL A 44 13.55 5.63 2.22
C VAL A 44 13.79 5.78 3.72
N THR A 45 12.77 5.56 4.54
CA THR A 45 12.86 5.68 6.00
C THR A 45 13.43 4.43 6.68
N LYS A 46 13.68 3.34 5.94
CA LYS A 46 14.10 2.03 6.45
C LYS A 46 13.19 1.50 7.56
N LYS A 47 11.89 1.81 7.46
CA LYS A 47 10.87 1.36 8.39
C LYS A 47 10.08 0.23 7.77
N ASP A 48 9.45 -0.56 8.62
CA ASP A 48 8.56 -1.62 8.15
C ASP A 48 7.37 -1.01 7.37
N PRO A 49 7.09 -1.52 6.15
CA PRO A 49 6.00 -0.99 5.34
C PRO A 49 4.61 -1.10 5.96
N LEU A 50 4.32 -2.12 6.79
CA LEU A 50 3.03 -2.21 7.48
C LEU A 50 2.92 -1.14 8.56
N GLN A 51 4.00 -0.89 9.30
CA GLN A 51 4.03 0.17 10.32
C GLN A 51 3.80 1.56 9.72
N ILE A 52 4.37 1.84 8.54
CA ILE A 52 4.12 3.10 7.83
C ILE A 52 2.64 3.25 7.46
N ARG A 53 2.01 2.20 6.93
CA ARG A 53 0.58 2.22 6.59
C ARG A 53 -0.29 2.44 7.83
N LEU A 54 -0.03 1.72 8.91
CA LEU A 54 -0.77 1.85 10.18
C LEU A 54 -0.58 3.21 10.86
N ALA A 55 0.57 3.87 10.66
CA ALA A 55 0.84 5.20 11.20
C ALA A 55 0.14 6.32 10.41
N ASN A 56 -0.11 6.11 9.11
CA ASN A 56 -0.74 7.10 8.22
C ASN A 56 -2.24 6.87 7.99
N MET A 57 -2.84 5.86 8.63
CA MET A 57 -4.27 5.58 8.56
C MET A 57 -5.03 6.49 9.54
N ASN A 58 -6.24 6.93 9.17
CA ASN A 58 -7.10 7.66 10.10
C ASN A 58 -7.59 6.74 11.24
N ASP A 59 -7.88 7.33 12.40
CA ASP A 59 -8.21 6.57 13.61
C ASP A 59 -9.47 5.70 13.45
N VAL A 60 -10.45 6.19 12.69
CA VAL A 60 -11.73 5.51 12.45
C VAL A 60 -11.52 4.20 11.67
N HIS A 61 -10.80 4.25 10.56
CA HIS A 61 -10.52 3.06 9.74
C HIS A 61 -9.49 2.17 10.42
N LYS A 62 -8.52 2.75 11.13
CA LYS A 62 -7.49 2.00 11.86
C LYS A 62 -8.09 1.07 12.89
N ALA A 63 -9.09 1.53 13.65
CA ALA A 63 -9.76 0.69 14.66
C ALA A 63 -10.34 -0.62 14.08
N VAL A 64 -10.83 -0.58 12.83
CA VAL A 64 -11.41 -1.76 12.16
C VAL A 64 -10.33 -2.56 11.42
N LEU A 65 -9.51 -1.88 10.63
CA LEU A 65 -8.54 -2.53 9.74
C LEU A 65 -7.37 -3.13 10.51
N GLU A 66 -6.97 -2.57 11.65
CA GLU A 66 -5.88 -3.13 12.46
C GLU A 66 -6.22 -4.54 12.96
N LEU A 67 -7.48 -4.80 13.32
CA LEU A 67 -7.94 -6.14 13.70
C LEU A 67 -7.84 -7.11 12.52
N MET A 68 -8.35 -6.72 11.35
CA MET A 68 -8.29 -7.54 10.14
C MET A 68 -6.83 -7.83 9.72
N ILE A 69 -5.95 -6.83 9.83
CA ILE A 69 -4.52 -6.99 9.52
C ILE A 69 -3.85 -7.95 10.50
N LYS A 70 -4.17 -7.87 11.80
CA LYS A 70 -3.65 -8.81 12.81
C LYS A 70 -4.10 -10.24 12.55
N ASP A 71 -5.38 -10.45 12.23
CA ASP A 71 -5.93 -11.76 11.93
C ASP A 71 -5.33 -12.35 10.65
N LEU A 72 -5.17 -11.53 9.60
CA LEU A 72 -4.51 -11.93 8.36
C LEU A 72 -3.03 -12.27 8.59
N SER A 73 -2.31 -11.43 9.34
CA SER A 73 -0.90 -11.66 9.67
C SER A 73 -0.70 -12.98 10.42
N LYS A 74 -1.57 -13.27 11.39
CA LYS A 74 -1.54 -14.52 12.15
C LYS A 74 -1.88 -15.73 11.29
N SER A 75 -2.98 -15.68 10.53
CA SER A 75 -3.41 -16.77 9.66
C SER A 75 -2.42 -17.07 8.53
N ALA A 76 -1.71 -16.07 8.04
CA ALA A 76 -0.71 -16.21 6.99
C ALA A 76 0.71 -16.56 7.50
N ASN A 77 0.91 -16.68 8.82
CA ASN A 77 2.23 -16.81 9.46
C ASN A 77 3.23 -15.75 8.97
N TYR A 78 2.75 -14.50 8.83
CA TYR A 78 3.45 -13.43 8.10
C TYR A 78 4.86 -13.16 8.66
N GLU A 79 4.98 -12.97 9.98
CA GLU A 79 6.26 -12.68 10.63
C GLU A 79 7.30 -13.81 10.46
N MET A 80 6.84 -15.06 10.53
CA MET A 80 7.72 -16.22 10.32
C MET A 80 8.23 -16.24 8.88
N ARG A 81 7.34 -16.04 7.90
CA ARG A 81 7.70 -16.05 6.48
C ARG A 81 8.59 -14.87 6.10
N LYS A 82 8.36 -13.71 6.70
CA LYS A 82 9.20 -12.53 6.50
C LYS A 82 10.64 -12.81 6.91
N ARG A 83 10.86 -13.35 8.12
CA ARG A 83 12.20 -13.76 8.59
C ARG A 83 12.82 -14.83 7.69
N ALA A 84 12.05 -15.81 7.25
CA ALA A 84 12.54 -16.86 6.36
C ALA A 84 13.03 -16.27 5.01
N VAL A 85 12.31 -15.30 4.44
CA VAL A 85 12.72 -14.58 3.23
C VAL A 85 13.99 -13.76 3.48
N GLU A 86 14.10 -13.08 4.62
CA GLU A 86 15.30 -12.33 4.98
C GLU A 86 16.53 -13.26 5.11
N THR A 87 16.40 -14.40 5.79
CA THR A 87 17.44 -15.42 5.89
C THR A 87 17.84 -15.92 4.49
N PHE A 88 16.86 -16.31 3.67
CA PHE A 88 17.12 -16.81 2.32
C PHE A 88 17.87 -15.77 1.46
N ASN A 89 17.45 -14.50 1.48
CA ASN A 89 18.11 -13.44 0.72
C ASN A 89 19.54 -13.15 1.21
N ASN A 90 19.82 -13.32 2.50
CA ASN A 90 21.16 -13.16 3.06
C ASN A 90 22.09 -14.32 2.69
N GLU A 91 21.55 -15.54 2.59
CA GLU A 91 22.29 -16.76 2.25
C GLU A 91 22.51 -16.91 0.74
N ASN A 92 21.67 -16.30 -0.10
CA ASN A 92 21.69 -16.43 -1.56
C ASN A 92 21.94 -15.07 -2.22
N ARG A 93 23.20 -14.61 -2.17
CA ARG A 93 23.62 -13.35 -2.80
C ARG A 93 24.18 -13.55 -4.21
#